data_AF-A0A929JV34-F1
#
_entry.id   AF-A0A929JV34-F1
#
_cell.length_a   1.000
_cell.length_b   1.000
_cell.length_c   1.000
_cell.angle_alpha   90.00
_cell.angle_beta   90.00
_cell.angle_gamma   90.00
#
_symmetry.space_group_name_H-M   'P 1'
#
loop_
_entity.id
_entity.type
_entity.pdbx_description
1 polymer ?
#
loop_
_entity_poly.entity_id
_entity_poly.type
_entity_poly.pdbx_seq_one_letter_code
_entity_poly.pdbx_strand_id
1 'polypeptide(L)'
;MAIITRFCIRIIAVTLGLFLLCQTSWAAKAYITDSFRISLRRGPSIENKILRFVPSGLPVEIYESQDGWSRVRLLEREQGILEGWVLSRYLIKRVPWEDQTRSLRGENARLKEKLARIDQEWEEKVSREHGQGKQLKTKYEIARKNAQRLAEENEVLKSSKRNKWFATGALVL
;
A
#
# COMPACT_ATOMS: atom_id res chain seq x y z
N MET A 1 73.11 26.91 -20.78
CA MET A 1 72.27 25.68 -20.86
C MET A 1 71.73 25.20 -19.51
N ALA A 2 72.53 25.12 -18.43
CA ALA A 2 72.10 24.48 -17.16
C ALA A 2 70.93 25.15 -16.39
N ILE A 3 70.72 26.47 -16.53
CA ILE A 3 69.65 27.20 -15.82
C ILE A 3 68.27 26.86 -16.40
N ILE A 4 68.17 26.74 -17.73
CA ILE A 4 66.93 26.39 -18.43
C ILE A 4 66.52 24.95 -18.08
N THR A 5 67.47 24.02 -18.05
CA THR A 5 67.22 22.62 -17.66
C THR A 5 66.69 22.51 -16.23
N ARG A 6 67.24 23.28 -15.29
CA ARG A 6 66.78 23.31 -13.89
C ARG A 6 65.39 23.94 -13.73
N PHE A 7 65.03 24.93 -14.56
CA PHE A 7 63.71 25.55 -14.56
C PHE A 7 62.64 24.62 -15.13
N CYS A 8 62.95 23.92 -16.23
CA CYS A 8 62.08 22.91 -16.82
C CYS A 8 61.81 21.74 -15.85
N ILE A 9 62.83 21.24 -15.14
CA ILE A 9 62.67 20.15 -14.16
C ILE A 9 61.72 20.54 -13.01
N ARG A 10 61.81 21.79 -12.52
CA ARG A 10 60.92 22.27 -11.46
C ARG A 10 59.47 22.44 -11.93
N ILE A 11 59.26 22.93 -13.15
CA ILE A 11 57.92 23.03 -13.74
C ILE A 11 57.31 21.64 -13.94
N ILE A 12 58.08 20.68 -14.46
CA ILE A 12 57.63 19.30 -14.64
C ILE A 12 57.29 18.64 -13.30
N ALA A 13 58.09 18.88 -12.26
CA ALA A 13 57.82 18.34 -10.92
C ALA A 13 56.54 18.93 -10.31
N VAL A 14 56.26 20.23 -10.53
CA VAL A 14 55.05 20.89 -10.04
C VAL A 14 53.81 20.42 -10.79
N THR A 15 53.88 20.26 -12.12
CA THR A 15 52.75 19.76 -12.92
C THR A 15 52.46 18.29 -12.63
N LEU A 16 53.50 17.46 -12.41
CA LEU A 16 53.35 16.07 -12.01
C LEU A 16 52.78 15.93 -10.59
N GLY A 17 53.22 16.79 -9.66
CA GLY A 17 52.66 16.87 -8.31
C GLY A 17 51.19 17.28 -8.28
N LEU A 18 50.77 18.19 -9.17
CA LEU A 18 49.38 18.63 -9.28
C LEU A 18 48.46 17.55 -9.86
N PHE A 19 48.99 16.66 -10.72
CA PHE A 19 48.24 15.54 -11.29
C PHE A 19 47.98 14.41 -10.28
N LEU A 20 48.86 14.25 -9.29
CA LEU A 20 48.72 13.24 -8.22
C LEU A 20 47.64 13.60 -7.18
N LEU A 21 47.25 14.88 -7.08
CA LEU A 21 46.22 15.35 -6.15
C LEU A 21 44.78 15.13 -6.65
N CYS A 22 44.61 14.71 -7.91
CA CYS A 22 43.30 14.51 -8.55
C CYS A 22 42.93 13.02 -8.67
N GLN A 23 43.16 12.24 -7.61
CA GLN A 23 42.65 10.87 -7.54
C GLN A 23 41.24 10.92 -6.94
N THR A 24 40.21 11.09 -7.78
CA THR A 24 38.83 10.91 -7.34
C THR A 24 38.58 9.42 -7.11
N SER A 25 38.42 8.98 -5.86
CA SER A 25 38.05 7.60 -5.58
C SER A 25 36.61 7.35 -6.06
N TRP A 26 36.43 6.54 -7.09
CA TRP A 26 35.12 5.99 -7.44
C TRP A 26 34.74 4.91 -6.42
N ALA A 27 34.02 5.30 -5.38
CA ALA A 27 33.33 4.34 -4.52
C ALA A 27 31.94 4.07 -5.10
N ALA A 28 31.80 2.94 -5.79
CA ALA A 28 30.51 2.46 -6.25
C ALA A 28 29.68 1.97 -5.05
N LYS A 29 28.41 2.39 -4.96
CA LYS A 29 27.47 1.86 -3.98
C LYS A 29 27.22 0.38 -4.27
N ALA A 30 27.56 -0.48 -3.32
CA ALA A 30 27.28 -1.92 -3.38
C ALA A 30 26.14 -2.27 -2.41
N TYR A 31 25.34 -3.26 -2.78
CA TYR A 31 24.33 -3.86 -1.91
C TYR A 31 24.78 -5.28 -1.57
N ILE A 32 24.75 -5.63 -0.29
CA ILE A 32 24.96 -7.00 0.16
C ILE A 32 23.71 -7.79 -0.23
N THR A 33 23.88 -8.87 -0.99
CA THR A 33 22.78 -9.70 -1.45
C THR A 33 22.18 -10.52 -0.29
N ASP A 34 20.85 -10.51 -0.17
CA ASP A 34 20.04 -11.43 0.63
C ASP A 34 20.05 -12.85 0.03
N SER A 35 21.24 -13.45 -0.10
CA SER A 35 21.39 -14.86 -0.43
C SER A 35 22.22 -15.57 0.63
N PHE A 36 21.67 -15.63 1.85
CA PHE A 36 22.21 -16.48 2.90
C PHE A 36 22.00 -17.94 2.49
N ARG A 37 23.01 -18.53 1.84
CA ARG A 37 23.10 -19.98 1.70
C ARG A 37 23.73 -20.54 2.96
N ILE A 38 23.04 -21.41 3.67
CA ILE A 38 23.54 -22.05 4.89
C ILE A 38 24.18 -23.40 4.58
N SER A 39 25.26 -23.74 5.26
CA SER A 39 25.90 -25.05 5.08
C SER A 39 25.11 -26.13 5.82
N LEU A 40 24.62 -27.14 5.10
CA LEU A 40 24.17 -28.41 5.65
C LEU A 40 25.36 -29.35 5.78
N ARG A 41 25.62 -29.83 6.98
CA ARG A 41 26.81 -30.64 7.32
C ARG A 41 26.43 -32.02 7.81
N ARG A 42 27.38 -32.95 7.78
CA ARG A 42 27.16 -34.32 8.28
C ARG A 42 26.99 -34.41 9.80
N GLY A 43 27.56 -33.47 10.56
CA GLY A 43 27.54 -33.49 12.03
C GLY A 43 27.57 -32.09 12.64
N PRO A 44 27.37 -31.97 13.96
CA PRO A 44 27.24 -30.70 14.70
C PRO A 44 28.60 -30.05 14.99
N SER A 45 29.41 -29.83 13.94
CA SER A 45 30.70 -29.14 14.06
C SER A 45 31.13 -28.52 12.73
N ILE A 46 31.95 -27.47 12.81
CA ILE A 46 32.52 -26.75 11.67
C ILE A 46 33.53 -27.62 10.90
N GLU A 47 34.14 -28.60 11.57
CA GLU A 47 35.08 -29.54 10.95
C GLU A 47 34.39 -30.61 10.09
N ASN A 48 33.08 -30.83 10.32
CA ASN A 48 32.33 -31.82 9.57
C ASN A 48 32.14 -31.41 8.10
N LYS A 49 32.24 -32.41 7.22
CA LYS A 49 32.05 -32.25 5.78
C LYS A 49 30.71 -31.58 5.46
N ILE A 50 30.76 -30.56 4.63
CA ILE A 50 29.58 -29.89 4.05
C ILE A 50 28.96 -30.85 3.03
N LEU A 51 27.70 -31.21 3.25
CA LEU A 51 26.90 -32.01 2.32
C LEU A 51 26.39 -31.12 1.18
N ARG A 52 25.88 -29.92 1.51
CA ARG A 52 25.27 -28.98 0.57
C ARG A 52 25.16 -27.57 1.14
N PHE A 53 25.06 -26.58 0.26
CA PHE A 53 24.58 -25.24 0.60
C PHE A 53 23.07 -25.11 0.35
N VAL A 54 22.31 -24.79 1.38
CA VAL A 54 20.84 -24.70 1.35
C VAL A 54 20.41 -23.23 1.26
N PRO A 55 19.52 -22.86 0.33
CA PRO A 55 19.04 -21.48 0.23
C PRO A 55 18.18 -21.09 1.43
N SER A 56 18.19 -19.79 1.76
CA SER A 56 17.26 -19.23 2.75
C SER A 56 15.81 -19.39 2.29
N GLY A 57 14.91 -19.54 3.25
CA GLY A 57 13.47 -19.72 3.00
C GLY A 57 13.06 -21.15 2.64
N LEU A 58 14.01 -22.08 2.44
CA LEU A 58 13.67 -23.49 2.26
C LEU A 58 13.07 -24.05 3.57
N PRO A 59 11.86 -24.64 3.55
CA PRO A 59 11.25 -25.22 4.73
C PRO A 59 12.01 -26.47 5.17
N VAL A 60 12.20 -26.60 6.49
CA VAL A 60 12.91 -27.73 7.10
C VAL A 60 12.19 -28.21 8.36
N GLU A 61 12.28 -29.50 8.65
CA GLU A 61 11.87 -30.08 9.92
C GLU A 61 13.09 -30.21 10.84
N ILE A 62 12.93 -29.90 12.14
CA ILE A 62 13.99 -30.00 13.15
C ILE A 62 13.70 -31.20 14.04
N TYR A 63 14.67 -32.11 14.20
CA TYR A 63 14.54 -33.28 15.08
C TYR A 63 15.27 -33.11 16.40
N GLU A 64 16.46 -32.54 16.34
CA GLU A 64 17.39 -32.49 17.46
C GLU A 64 18.13 -31.15 17.45
N SER A 65 18.52 -30.68 18.63
CA SER A 65 19.38 -29.51 18.76
C SER A 65 20.38 -29.72 19.88
N GLN A 66 21.67 -29.56 19.56
CA GLN A 66 22.79 -29.75 20.47
C GLN A 66 23.91 -28.75 20.13
N ASP A 67 24.51 -28.13 21.16
CA ASP A 67 25.71 -27.29 21.05
C ASP A 67 25.64 -26.19 19.97
N GLY A 68 24.45 -25.59 19.78
CA GLY A 68 24.22 -24.54 18.79
C GLY A 68 23.99 -25.02 17.35
N TRP A 69 23.89 -26.34 17.16
CA TRP A 69 23.51 -26.99 15.92
C TRP A 69 22.14 -27.65 16.04
N SER A 70 21.45 -27.73 14.92
CA SER A 70 20.17 -28.42 14.80
C SER A 70 20.24 -29.43 13.67
N ARG A 71 19.77 -30.65 13.94
CA ARG A 71 19.59 -31.67 12.91
C ARG A 71 18.28 -31.42 12.20
N VAL A 72 18.36 -31.24 10.89
CA VAL A 72 17.23 -30.88 10.04
C VAL A 72 17.06 -31.83 8.85
N ARG A 73 15.81 -32.01 8.43
CA ARG A 73 15.42 -32.64 7.17
C ARG A 73 14.89 -31.57 6.24
N LEU A 74 15.43 -31.53 5.03
CA LEU A 74 14.97 -30.61 4.00
C LEU A 74 13.63 -31.11 3.43
N LEU A 75 12.64 -30.23 3.34
CA LEU A 75 11.34 -30.53 2.72
C LEU A 75 11.33 -30.14 1.24
N GLU A 76 12.38 -30.52 0.51
CA GLU A 76 12.52 -30.24 -0.92
C GLU A 76 11.86 -31.35 -1.75
N ARG A 77 10.88 -31.00 -2.59
CA ARG A 77 10.08 -31.98 -3.35
C ARG A 77 10.86 -32.67 -4.47
N GLU A 78 11.94 -32.07 -4.95
CA GLU A 78 12.63 -32.51 -6.18
C GLU A 78 13.85 -33.40 -5.94
N GLN A 79 14.49 -33.35 -4.77
CA GLN A 79 15.82 -33.95 -4.57
C GLN A 79 15.87 -35.02 -3.46
N GLY A 80 14.70 -35.49 -3.03
CA GLY A 80 14.56 -36.54 -2.02
C GLY A 80 14.80 -36.07 -0.58
N ILE A 81 14.70 -37.00 0.36
CA ILE A 81 14.86 -36.74 1.79
C ILE A 81 16.36 -36.60 2.09
N LEU A 82 16.83 -35.36 2.26
CA LEU A 82 18.19 -35.07 2.68
C LEU A 82 18.20 -34.54 4.11
N GLU A 83 19.00 -35.17 4.96
CA GLU A 83 19.18 -34.80 6.37
C GLU A 83 20.61 -34.34 6.66
N GLY A 84 20.76 -33.46 7.64
CA GLY A 84 22.05 -33.03 8.13
C GLY A 84 21.94 -32.01 9.25
N TRP A 85 23.06 -31.40 9.60
CA TRP A 85 23.18 -30.44 10.68
C TRP A 85 23.39 -29.03 10.13
N VAL A 86 22.66 -28.07 10.68
CA VAL A 86 22.78 -26.64 10.38
C VAL A 86 22.94 -25.87 11.69
N LEU A 87 23.55 -24.68 11.63
CA LEU A 87 23.66 -23.82 12.80
C LEU A 87 22.27 -23.29 13.19
N SER A 88 21.86 -23.49 14.44
CA SER A 88 20.52 -23.14 14.92
C SER A 88 20.22 -21.64 14.80
N ARG A 89 21.25 -20.78 14.84
CA ARG A 89 21.11 -19.32 14.69
C ARG A 89 20.53 -18.88 13.34
N TYR A 90 20.58 -19.74 12.32
CA TYR A 90 20.00 -19.46 11.00
C TYR A 90 18.59 -20.01 10.86
N LEU A 91 18.10 -20.78 11.83
CA LEU A 91 16.75 -21.31 11.83
C LEU A 91 15.83 -20.29 12.52
N ILE A 92 14.84 -19.83 11.76
CA ILE A 92 13.79 -18.95 12.26
C ILE A 92 12.48 -19.73 12.34
N LYS A 93 11.79 -19.63 13.48
CA LYS A 93 10.45 -20.25 13.67
C LYS A 93 9.32 -19.42 13.05
N ARG A 94 9.60 -18.15 12.74
CA ARG A 94 8.64 -17.24 12.10
C ARG A 94 8.67 -17.41 10.59
N VAL A 95 7.56 -17.07 9.94
CA VAL A 95 7.46 -17.00 8.48
C VAL A 95 8.53 -16.02 7.93
N PRO A 96 9.26 -16.38 6.86
CA PRO A 96 10.25 -15.49 6.24
C PRO A 96 9.67 -14.13 5.87
N TRP A 97 10.51 -13.08 5.93
CA TRP A 97 10.09 -11.70 5.68
C TRP A 97 9.59 -11.47 4.24
N GLU A 98 10.08 -12.26 3.28
CA GLU A 98 9.62 -12.23 1.89
C GLU A 98 8.16 -12.64 1.75
N ASP A 99 7.76 -13.73 2.42
CA ASP A 99 6.38 -14.22 2.42
C ASP A 99 5.46 -13.27 3.19
N GLN A 100 5.95 -12.72 4.31
CA GLN A 100 5.23 -11.67 5.03
C GLN A 100 5.02 -10.43 4.15
N THR A 101 6.04 -10.00 3.41
CA THR A 101 5.95 -8.86 2.48
C THR A 101 4.95 -9.15 1.36
N ARG A 102 4.92 -10.37 0.83
CA ARG A 102 3.94 -10.77 -0.19
C ARG A 102 2.51 -10.68 0.36
N SER A 103 2.25 -11.22 1.54
CA SER A 103 0.93 -11.15 2.17
C SER A 103 0.53 -9.71 2.46
N LEU A 104 1.42 -8.93 3.07
CA LEU A 104 1.17 -7.52 3.40
C LEU A 104 0.94 -6.68 2.15
N ARG A 105 1.63 -6.95 1.03
CA ARG A 105 1.35 -6.29 -0.25
C ARG A 105 -0.02 -6.66 -0.79
N GLY A 106 -0.41 -7.93 -0.70
CA GLY A 106 -1.74 -8.40 -1.09
C GLY A 106 -2.85 -7.75 -0.26
N GLU A 107 -2.67 -7.66 1.05
CA GLU A 107 -3.60 -6.99 1.96
C GLU A 107 -3.69 -5.50 1.66
N ASN A 108 -2.57 -4.81 1.44
CA ASN A 108 -2.57 -3.40 1.06
C ASN A 108 -3.30 -3.15 -0.26
N ALA A 109 -3.09 -4.02 -1.27
CA ALA A 109 -3.82 -3.91 -2.53
C ALA A 109 -5.33 -4.08 -2.34
N ARG A 110 -5.73 -5.09 -1.56
CA ARG A 110 -7.14 -5.35 -1.23
C ARG A 110 -7.78 -4.21 -0.42
N LEU A 111 -7.05 -3.65 0.55
CA LEU A 111 -7.54 -2.53 1.35
C LEU A 111 -7.71 -1.28 0.50
N LYS A 112 -6.78 -1.00 -0.42
CA LYS A 112 -6.91 0.10 -1.37
C LYS A 112 -8.13 -0.04 -2.28
N GLU A 113 -8.39 -1.26 -2.78
CA GLU A 113 -9.59 -1.52 -3.60
C GLU A 113 -10.88 -1.31 -2.79
N LYS A 114 -10.92 -1.78 -1.54
CA LYS A 114 -12.07 -1.56 -0.65
C LYS A 114 -12.31 -0.07 -0.37
N LEU A 115 -11.24 0.70 -0.11
CA LEU A 115 -11.34 2.14 0.09
C LEU A 115 -11.92 2.82 -1.15
N ALA A 116 -11.36 2.55 -2.34
CA ALA A 116 -11.86 3.12 -3.58
C ALA A 116 -13.35 2.79 -3.84
N ARG A 117 -13.78 1.56 -3.53
CA ARG A 117 -15.18 1.16 -3.64
C ARG A 117 -16.08 1.90 -2.66
N ILE A 118 -15.67 1.98 -1.39
CA ILE A 118 -16.41 2.68 -0.35
C ILE A 118 -16.54 4.17 -0.70
N ASP A 119 -15.46 4.79 -1.19
CA ASP A 119 -15.47 6.20 -1.62
C ASP A 119 -16.47 6.41 -2.78
N GLN A 120 -16.48 5.52 -3.79
CA GLN A 120 -17.46 5.57 -4.88
C GLN A 120 -18.91 5.39 -4.39
N GLU A 121 -19.15 4.42 -3.51
CA GLU A 121 -20.47 4.18 -2.92
C GLU A 121 -20.95 5.40 -2.10
N TRP A 122 -20.05 6.07 -1.38
CA TRP A 122 -20.35 7.30 -0.66
C TRP A 122 -20.69 8.45 -1.61
N GLU A 123 -19.91 8.66 -2.66
CA GLU A 123 -20.18 9.71 -3.65
C GLU A 123 -21.52 9.50 -4.36
N GLU A 124 -21.85 8.26 -4.73
CA GLU A 124 -23.15 7.92 -5.31
C GLU A 124 -24.29 8.21 -4.32
N LYS A 125 -24.13 7.78 -3.06
CA LYS A 125 -25.15 7.97 -2.03
C LYS A 125 -25.39 9.44 -1.73
N VAL A 126 -24.33 10.22 -1.59
CA VAL A 126 -24.40 11.68 -1.39
C VAL A 126 -25.11 12.35 -2.58
N SER A 127 -24.76 11.96 -3.80
CA SER A 127 -25.40 12.49 -5.02
C SER A 127 -26.89 12.13 -5.08
N ARG A 128 -27.27 10.90 -4.70
CA ARG A 128 -28.66 10.46 -4.63
C ARG A 128 -29.45 11.21 -3.56
N GLU A 129 -28.93 11.32 -2.34
CA GLU A 129 -29.58 12.06 -1.25
C GLU A 129 -29.74 13.54 -1.60
N HIS A 130 -28.73 14.15 -2.24
CA HIS A 130 -28.83 15.52 -2.70
C HIS A 130 -29.90 15.71 -3.79
N GLY A 131 -29.97 14.77 -4.75
CA GLY A 131 -31.02 14.76 -5.78
C GLY A 131 -32.42 14.57 -5.20
N GLN A 132 -32.59 13.63 -4.27
CA GLN A 132 -33.85 13.39 -3.56
C GLN A 132 -34.26 14.60 -2.72
N GLY A 133 -33.32 15.23 -2.00
CA GLY A 133 -33.57 16.44 -1.21
C GLY A 133 -34.06 17.60 -2.08
N LYS A 134 -33.46 17.81 -3.26
CA LYS A 134 -33.94 18.80 -4.25
C LYS A 134 -35.36 18.49 -4.72
N GLN A 135 -35.64 17.25 -5.11
CA GLN A 135 -36.97 16.85 -5.56
C GLN A 135 -38.03 17.02 -4.47
N LEU A 136 -37.71 16.61 -3.24
CA LEU A 136 -38.61 16.71 -2.11
C LEU A 136 -38.92 18.18 -1.78
N LYS A 137 -37.90 19.06 -1.83
CA LYS A 137 -38.08 20.51 -1.67
C LYS A 137 -39.01 21.09 -2.73
N THR A 138 -38.83 20.72 -4.01
CA THR A 138 -39.71 21.18 -5.10
C THR A 138 -41.15 20.67 -4.93
N LYS A 139 -41.32 19.39 -4.54
CA LYS A 139 -42.65 18.84 -4.25
C LYS A 139 -43.32 19.56 -3.08
N TYR A 140 -42.57 19.89 -2.04
CA TYR A 140 -43.06 20.64 -0.89
C TYR A 140 -43.51 22.05 -1.27
N GLU A 141 -42.69 22.78 -2.04
CA GLU A 141 -43.03 24.10 -2.59
C GLU A 141 -44.31 24.07 -3.44
N ILE A 142 -44.44 23.08 -4.33
CA ILE A 142 -45.64 22.92 -5.18
C ILE A 142 -46.87 22.59 -4.33
N ALA A 143 -46.76 21.64 -3.40
CA ALA A 143 -47.85 21.27 -2.51
C ALA A 143 -48.31 22.46 -1.66
N ARG A 144 -47.37 23.26 -1.16
CA ARG A 144 -47.66 24.49 -0.41
C ARG A 144 -48.41 25.52 -1.26
N LYS A 145 -47.96 25.79 -2.49
CA LYS A 145 -48.65 26.70 -3.42
C LYS A 145 -50.05 26.20 -3.78
N ASN A 146 -50.21 24.91 -4.02
CA ASN A 146 -51.51 24.31 -4.30
C ASN A 146 -52.47 24.43 -3.12
N ALA A 147 -52.00 24.20 -1.90
CA ALA A 147 -52.80 24.38 -0.70
C ALA A 147 -53.26 25.84 -0.52
N GLN A 148 -52.37 26.81 -0.77
CA GLN A 148 -52.71 28.24 -0.75
C GLN A 148 -53.75 28.60 -1.82
N ARG A 149 -53.53 28.16 -3.07
CA ARG A 149 -54.46 28.39 -4.18
C ARG A 149 -55.85 27.82 -3.89
N LEU A 150 -55.93 26.59 -3.39
CA LEU A 150 -57.21 25.96 -3.02
C LEU A 150 -57.90 26.70 -1.88
N ALA A 151 -57.16 27.26 -0.93
CA ALA A 151 -57.73 28.08 0.14
C ALA A 151 -58.32 29.39 -0.42
N GLU A 152 -57.61 30.08 -1.31
CA GLU A 152 -58.08 31.29 -1.99
C GLU A 152 -59.32 31.02 -2.85
N GLU A 153 -59.30 29.97 -3.68
CA GLU A 153 -60.43 29.55 -4.51
C GLU A 153 -61.68 29.26 -3.67
N ASN A 154 -61.52 28.60 -2.50
CA ASN A 154 -62.62 28.36 -1.58
C ASN A 154 -63.22 29.65 -1.00
N GLU A 155 -62.38 30.61 -0.62
CA GLU A 155 -62.85 31.91 -0.09
C GLU A 155 -63.53 32.76 -1.16
N VAL A 156 -63.02 32.76 -2.40
CA VAL A 156 -63.66 33.40 -3.55
C VAL A 156 -65.01 32.75 -3.87
N LEU A 157 -65.09 31.42 -3.86
CA LEU A 157 -66.36 30.72 -4.08
C LEU A 157 -67.38 31.03 -2.98
N LYS A 158 -66.96 31.11 -1.71
CA LYS A 158 -67.84 31.52 -0.60
C LYS A 158 -68.34 32.94 -0.79
N SER A 159 -67.47 33.90 -1.12
CA SER A 159 -67.87 35.30 -1.31
C SER A 159 -68.78 35.47 -2.53
N SER A 160 -68.51 34.76 -3.63
CA SER A 160 -69.36 34.73 -4.83
C SER A 160 -70.74 34.13 -4.54
N LYS A 161 -70.81 33.00 -3.83
CA LYS A 161 -72.08 32.41 -3.38
C LYS A 161 -72.84 33.37 -2.46
N ARG A 162 -72.14 34.01 -1.52
CA ARG A 162 -72.71 34.99 -0.60
C ARG A 162 -73.28 36.20 -1.33
N ASN A 163 -72.55 36.78 -2.28
CA ASN A 163 -73.02 37.92 -3.09
C ASN A 163 -74.22 37.54 -3.96
N LYS A 164 -74.21 36.35 -4.59
CA LYS A 164 -75.37 35.84 -5.33
C LYS A 164 -76.59 35.65 -4.43
N TRP A 165 -76.39 35.07 -3.24
CA TRP A 165 -77.47 34.89 -2.26
C TRP A 165 -78.08 36.24 -1.85
N PHE A 166 -77.26 37.25 -1.58
CA PHE A 166 -77.74 38.60 -1.24
C PHE A 166 -78.49 39.25 -2.41
N ALA A 167 -78.00 39.12 -3.64
CA ALA A 167 -78.68 39.66 -4.83
C ALA A 167 -80.05 39.00 -5.07
N THR A 168 -80.14 37.67 -4.94
CA THR A 168 -81.41 36.96 -5.10
C THR A 168 -82.40 37.30 -3.97
N GLY A 169 -81.93 37.46 -2.73
CA GLY A 169 -82.78 37.84 -1.60
C GLY A 169 -83.37 39.25 -1.72
N ALA A 170 -82.60 40.21 -2.24
CA ALA A 170 -83.06 41.59 -2.46
C ALA A 170 -84.07 41.75 -3.60
N LEU A 171 -84.20 40.77 -4.50
CA LEU A 171 -85.15 40.79 -5.61
C LEU A 171 -86.53 40.21 -5.22
N VAL A 172 -86.62 39.52 -4.08
CA VAL A 172 -87.80 38.74 -3.65
C VAL A 172 -88.57 39.45 -2.51
N LEU A 173 -88.00 40.51 -1.91
CA LEU A 173 -88.63 41.36 -0.89
C LEU A 173 -89.06 42.71 -1.49
#